data_AF-A1APB5-F1
#
_entry.id   AF-A1APB5-F1
#
_cell.length_a   1.000
_cell.length_b   1.000
_cell.length_c   1.000
_cell.angle_alpha   90.00
_cell.angle_beta   90.00
_cell.angle_gamma   90.00
#
_symmetry.space_group_name_H-M   'P 1'
#
loop_
_entity.id
_entity.type
_entity.pdbx_description
1 polymer ?
#
loop_
_entity_poly.entity_id
_entity_poly.type
_entity_poly.pdbx_seq_one_letter_code
_entity_poly.pdbx_strand_id
1 'polypeptide(L)'
;MRMFLTLVIVALLGLSNFTSAYGGSGETRTKIAKELTGKYRGKGFPVAFEATGKDKNIIKITQKNITQDPLLTEGQLITLLGTYLKDGIQSRLKKTGFISGEFVDGKSRKYPFEL
;
A
#
# COMPACT_ATOMS: atom_id res chain seq x y z
N MET A 1 50.74 28.87 13.69
CA MET A 1 50.22 28.08 14.82
C MET A 1 49.56 26.83 14.23
N ARG A 2 50.26 25.69 14.28
CA ARG A 2 49.83 24.41 13.71
C ARG A 2 49.02 23.67 14.77
N MET A 3 47.76 23.39 14.50
CA MET A 3 46.94 22.53 15.36
C MET A 3 46.65 21.25 14.58
N PHE A 4 47.40 20.20 14.92
CA PHE A 4 47.09 18.83 14.55
C PHE A 4 45.81 18.43 15.30
N LEU A 5 44.79 17.98 14.59
CA LEU A 5 43.68 17.27 15.22
C LEU A 5 43.30 16.06 14.36
N THR A 6 43.99 14.98 14.72
CA THR A 6 43.51 13.60 14.85
C THR A 6 42.33 13.17 13.99
N LEU A 7 42.66 12.39 12.96
CA LEU A 7 41.78 11.46 12.27
C LEU A 7 41.22 10.47 13.30
N VAL A 8 39.91 10.54 13.60
CA VAL A 8 39.21 9.45 14.30
C VAL A 8 38.22 8.86 13.30
N ILE A 9 38.68 7.81 12.63
CA ILE A 9 37.83 6.87 11.91
C ILE A 9 37.02 6.13 12.99
N VAL A 10 35.79 6.56 13.24
CA VAL A 10 34.80 5.70 13.90
C VAL A 10 33.99 5.04 12.81
N ALA A 11 34.49 3.90 12.35
CA ALA A 11 33.68 2.92 11.66
C ALA A 11 32.62 2.40 12.65
N LEU A 12 31.40 2.92 12.55
CA LEU A 12 30.22 2.24 13.09
C LEU A 12 29.40 1.69 11.91
N LEU A 13 29.95 0.62 11.34
CA LEU A 13 29.20 -0.45 10.71
C LEU A 13 28.17 -0.94 11.73
N GLY A 14 26.92 -0.54 11.60
CA GLY A 14 25.95 -0.88 12.64
C GLY A 14 24.54 -0.39 12.40
N LEU A 15 24.02 -0.59 11.18
CA LEU A 15 22.62 -0.93 10.90
C LEU A 15 22.42 -1.07 9.38
N SER A 16 23.23 -1.95 8.78
CA SER A 16 22.79 -2.69 7.59
C SER A 16 21.69 -3.68 7.99
N ASN A 17 20.59 -3.17 8.53
CA ASN A 17 19.30 -3.86 8.46
C ASN A 17 18.63 -3.37 7.18
N PHE A 18 19.28 -3.65 6.04
CA PHE A 18 18.51 -4.10 4.89
C PHE A 18 17.76 -5.32 5.40
N THR A 19 16.56 -5.11 5.96
CA THR A 19 15.56 -6.15 6.02
C THR A 19 15.47 -6.62 4.58
N SER A 20 16.05 -7.80 4.34
CA SER A 20 16.10 -8.43 3.04
C SER A 20 14.73 -8.25 2.41
N ALA A 21 14.74 -7.51 1.31
CA ALA A 21 13.56 -7.21 0.54
C ALA A 21 13.00 -8.53 0.03
N TYR A 22 12.15 -9.16 0.82
CA TYR A 22 11.00 -9.90 0.30
C TYR A 22 9.89 -8.88 -0.05
N GLY A 23 10.29 -7.76 -0.67
CA GLY A 23 9.37 -6.95 -1.45
C GLY A 23 9.13 -7.72 -2.72
N GLY A 24 7.98 -8.39 -2.82
CA GLY A 24 7.58 -9.10 -4.03
C GLY A 24 7.79 -8.20 -5.26
N SER A 25 8.13 -8.79 -6.40
CA SER A 25 8.34 -8.01 -7.62
C SER A 25 7.07 -7.21 -7.95
N GLY A 26 7.19 -6.15 -8.76
CA GLY A 26 6.01 -5.44 -9.26
C GLY A 26 5.00 -6.38 -9.93
N GLU A 27 5.46 -7.49 -10.50
CA GLU A 27 4.62 -8.56 -11.04
C GLU A 27 3.86 -9.33 -9.95
N THR A 28 4.53 -9.73 -8.85
CA THR A 28 3.87 -10.34 -7.69
C THR A 28 2.77 -9.44 -7.13
N ARG A 29 3.06 -8.13 -7.00
CA ARG A 29 2.09 -7.13 -6.53
C ARG A 29 0.92 -6.96 -7.49
N THR A 30 1.18 -6.94 -8.79
CA THR A 30 0.13 -6.93 -9.82
C THR A 30 -0.76 -8.17 -9.74
N LYS A 31 -0.16 -9.35 -9.56
CA LYS A 31 -0.89 -10.63 -9.47
C LYS A 31 -1.82 -10.63 -8.26
N ILE A 32 -1.34 -10.20 -7.10
CA ILE A 32 -2.16 -10.12 -5.88
C ILE A 32 -3.31 -9.13 -6.04
N ALA A 33 -3.08 -7.97 -6.64
CA ALA A 33 -4.15 -7.01 -6.91
C ALA A 33 -5.22 -7.60 -7.84
N LYS A 34 -4.83 -8.33 -8.89
CA LYS A 34 -5.77 -9.05 -9.78
C LYS A 34 -6.56 -10.14 -9.04
N GLU A 35 -5.90 -10.93 -8.21
CA GLU A 35 -6.54 -11.95 -7.39
C GLU A 35 -7.58 -11.35 -6.43
N LEU A 36 -7.24 -10.24 -5.75
CA LEU A 36 -8.17 -9.54 -4.87
C LEU A 36 -9.37 -8.99 -5.65
N THR A 37 -9.14 -8.40 -6.83
CA THR A 37 -10.22 -7.96 -7.72
C THR A 37 -11.16 -9.12 -8.08
N GLY A 38 -10.60 -10.27 -8.48
CA GLY A 38 -11.39 -11.47 -8.79
C GLY A 38 -12.21 -11.96 -7.59
N LYS A 39 -11.59 -12.01 -6.41
CA LYS A 39 -12.25 -12.42 -5.15
C LYS A 39 -13.44 -11.52 -4.81
N TYR A 40 -13.28 -10.20 -4.88
CA TYR A 40 -14.35 -9.26 -4.54
C TYR A 40 -15.44 -9.21 -5.60
N ARG A 41 -15.08 -9.28 -6.89
CA ARG A 41 -16.05 -9.39 -7.99
C ARG A 41 -16.89 -10.67 -7.88
N GLY A 42 -16.28 -11.81 -7.54
CA GLY A 42 -16.99 -13.07 -7.32
C GLY A 42 -17.96 -13.03 -6.13
N LYS A 43 -17.75 -12.12 -5.18
CA LYS A 43 -18.66 -11.83 -4.06
C LYS A 43 -19.70 -10.75 -4.36
N GLY A 44 -19.75 -10.24 -5.60
CA GLY A 44 -20.69 -9.19 -6.01
C GLY A 44 -20.30 -7.77 -5.57
N PHE A 45 -19.10 -7.56 -5.02
CA PHE A 45 -18.64 -6.21 -4.66
C PHE A 45 -18.11 -5.49 -5.91
N PRO A 46 -18.61 -4.28 -6.23
CA PRO A 46 -18.15 -3.53 -7.39
C PRO A 46 -16.87 -2.75 -7.03
N VAL A 47 -15.77 -3.47 -6.78
CA VAL A 47 -14.47 -2.89 -6.42
C VAL A 47 -13.35 -3.50 -7.25
N ALA A 48 -12.34 -2.69 -7.57
CA ALA A 48 -11.14 -3.12 -8.27
C ALA A 48 -9.88 -2.77 -7.46
N PHE A 49 -8.93 -3.70 -7.43
CA PHE A 49 -7.63 -3.54 -6.81
C PHE A 49 -6.56 -3.47 -7.90
N GLU A 50 -5.69 -2.47 -7.84
CA GLU A 50 -4.61 -2.26 -8.80
C GLU A 50 -3.31 -1.94 -8.07
N ALA A 51 -2.19 -2.45 -8.58
CA ALA A 51 -0.86 -2.10 -8.07
C ALA A 51 -0.29 -0.93 -8.87
N THR A 52 -0.01 0.19 -8.21
CA THR A 52 0.40 1.47 -8.82
C THR A 52 1.63 2.05 -8.11
N GLY A 53 2.12 3.21 -8.58
CA GLY A 53 3.32 3.84 -8.04
C GLY A 53 4.62 3.24 -8.59
N LYS A 54 5.76 3.78 -8.14
CA LYS A 54 7.08 3.28 -8.52
C LYS A 54 7.24 1.84 -8.06
N ASP A 55 7.70 0.97 -8.95
CA ASP A 55 7.78 -0.48 -8.74
C ASP A 55 6.45 -1.15 -8.37
N LYS A 56 5.31 -0.45 -8.48
CA LYS A 56 3.97 -0.89 -8.11
C LYS A 56 3.77 -1.12 -6.60
N ASN A 57 4.33 -0.24 -5.77
CA ASN A 57 4.32 -0.36 -4.30
C ASN A 57 3.08 0.22 -3.60
N ILE A 58 2.15 0.84 -4.33
CA ILE A 58 0.89 1.36 -3.80
C ILE A 58 -0.26 0.46 -4.23
N ILE A 59 -1.15 0.10 -3.31
CA ILE A 59 -2.41 -0.59 -3.65
C ILE A 59 -3.53 0.43 -3.85
N LYS A 60 -4.06 0.51 -5.06
CA LYS A 60 -5.21 1.36 -5.39
C LYS A 60 -6.49 0.54 -5.32
N ILE A 61 -7.47 0.98 -4.54
CA ILE A 61 -8.78 0.35 -4.38
C ILE A 61 -9.82 1.28 -4.98
N THR A 62 -10.42 0.91 -6.10
CA THR A 62 -11.40 1.74 -6.82
C THR A 62 -12.80 1.17 -6.70
N GLN A 63 -13.71 1.94 -6.14
CA GLN A 63 -15.14 1.64 -6.16
C GLN A 63 -15.68 1.91 -7.58
N LYS A 64 -16.34 0.91 -8.16
CA LYS A 64 -16.95 0.97 -9.49
C LYS A 64 -18.46 1.07 -9.32
N ASN A 65 -19.12 1.69 -10.30
CA ASN A 65 -20.59 1.69 -10.43
C ASN A 65 -21.37 2.18 -9.19
N ILE A 66 -20.74 2.97 -8.31
CA ILE A 66 -21.39 3.56 -7.12
C ILE A 66 -21.12 5.05 -7.16
N THR A 67 -22.16 5.87 -7.33
CA THR A 67 -22.04 7.33 -7.26
C THR A 67 -22.05 7.74 -5.79
N GLN A 68 -20.89 8.11 -5.27
CA GLN A 68 -20.76 8.58 -3.89
C GLN A 68 -21.01 10.10 -3.82
N ASP A 69 -22.09 10.50 -3.17
CA ASP A 69 -22.40 11.89 -2.87
C ASP A 69 -23.15 11.96 -1.52
N PRO A 70 -22.66 12.69 -0.50
CA PRO A 70 -21.51 13.62 -0.44
C PRO A 70 -20.11 12.94 -0.37
N LEU A 71 -19.04 13.71 -0.10
CA LEU A 71 -17.70 13.22 0.21
C LEU A 71 -17.72 12.17 1.32
N LEU A 72 -16.82 11.19 1.25
CA LEU A 72 -16.66 10.23 2.34
C LEU A 72 -16.08 10.95 3.57
N THR A 73 -16.74 10.76 4.69
CA THR A 73 -16.17 11.08 6.00
C THR A 73 -15.07 10.08 6.34
N GLU A 74 -14.17 10.46 7.27
CA GLU A 74 -13.11 9.57 7.75
C GLU A 74 -13.66 8.25 8.31
N GLY A 75 -14.73 8.31 9.12
CA GLY A 75 -15.37 7.10 9.66
C GLY A 75 -15.95 6.17 8.59
N GLN A 76 -16.53 6.73 7.52
CA GLN A 76 -17.01 5.94 6.39
C GLN A 76 -15.85 5.30 5.61
N LEU A 77 -14.77 6.04 5.38
CA LEU A 77 -13.57 5.52 4.74
C LEU A 77 -12.96 4.36 5.55
N ILE A 78 -12.81 4.53 6.88
CA ILE A 78 -12.32 3.48 7.78
C ILE A 78 -13.21 2.23 7.70
N THR A 79 -14.53 2.41 7.70
CA THR A 79 -15.49 1.29 7.62
C THR A 79 -15.37 0.53 6.29
N LEU A 80 -15.24 1.26 5.17
CA LEU A 80 -15.04 0.65 3.84
C LEU A 80 -13.71 -0.09 3.76
N LEU A 81 -12.62 0.55 4.20
CA LEU A 81 -11.30 -0.08 4.24
C LEU A 81 -11.29 -1.30 5.15
N GLY A 82 -11.96 -1.25 6.31
CA GLY A 82 -12.13 -2.39 7.21
C GLY A 82 -12.89 -3.56 6.57
N THR A 83 -13.74 -3.29 5.57
CA THR A 83 -14.42 -4.32 4.78
C THR A 83 -13.51 -4.90 3.69
N TYR A 84 -12.70 -4.06 3.04
CA TYR A 84 -11.84 -4.45 1.92
C TYR A 84 -10.50 -5.06 2.35
N LEU A 85 -10.01 -4.71 3.53
CA LEU A 85 -8.71 -5.11 4.06
C LEU A 85 -8.82 -6.13 5.22
N LYS A 86 -10.04 -6.63 5.49
CA LYS A 86 -10.30 -7.70 6.45
C LYS A 86 -9.59 -9.02 6.09
N ASP A 87 -9.65 -10.00 6.98
CA ASP A 87 -9.23 -11.39 6.76
C ASP A 87 -7.74 -11.55 6.40
N GLY A 88 -6.88 -10.75 7.04
CA GLY A 88 -5.43 -10.82 6.83
C GLY A 88 -4.95 -10.27 5.49
N ILE A 89 -5.83 -9.66 4.68
CA ILE A 89 -5.48 -9.01 3.41
C ILE A 89 -4.41 -7.94 3.66
N GLN A 90 -4.58 -7.11 4.69
CA GLN A 90 -3.60 -6.10 5.10
C GLN A 90 -2.21 -6.69 5.34
N SER A 91 -2.10 -7.78 6.12
CA SER A 91 -0.83 -8.47 6.37
C SER A 91 -0.23 -9.04 5.10
N ARG A 92 -1.07 -9.62 4.22
CA ARG A 92 -0.63 -10.15 2.91
C ARG A 92 -0.08 -9.05 2.02
N LEU A 93 -0.73 -7.89 1.97
CA LEU A 93 -0.26 -6.74 1.19
C LEU A 93 1.10 -6.25 1.70
N LYS A 94 1.27 -6.09 3.02
CA LYS A 94 2.56 -5.74 3.63
C LYS A 94 3.66 -6.75 3.29
N LYS A 95 3.39 -8.05 3.46
CA LYS A 95 4.34 -9.13 3.14
C LYS A 95 4.74 -9.19 1.66
N THR A 96 3.92 -8.63 0.79
CA THR A 96 4.20 -8.54 -0.65
C THR A 96 5.00 -7.29 -1.01
N GLY A 97 5.24 -6.38 -0.04
CA GLY A 97 5.98 -5.14 -0.26
C GLY A 97 5.13 -3.97 -0.77
N PHE A 98 3.83 -3.98 -0.52
CA PHE A 98 3.04 -2.75 -0.62
C PHE A 98 3.33 -1.87 0.60
N ILE A 99 3.53 -0.57 0.37
CA ILE A 99 3.91 0.41 1.40
C ILE A 99 2.73 1.26 1.88
N SER A 100 1.76 1.51 1.00
CA SER A 100 0.59 2.33 1.28
C SER A 100 -0.54 1.99 0.30
N GLY A 101 -1.70 2.60 0.49
CA GLY A 101 -2.80 2.49 -0.44
C GLY A 101 -3.50 3.82 -0.76
N GLU A 102 -4.31 3.78 -1.83
CA GLU A 102 -5.15 4.87 -2.28
C GLU A 102 -6.56 4.32 -2.53
N PHE A 103 -7.54 4.78 -1.76
CA PHE A 103 -8.94 4.50 -2.05
C PHE A 103 -9.46 5.52 -3.05
N VAL A 104 -10.21 5.06 -4.05
CA VAL A 104 -10.82 5.90 -5.09
C VAL A 104 -12.31 5.63 -5.09
N ASP A 105 -13.11 6.66 -4.76
CA ASP A 105 -14.56 6.55 -4.80
C ASP A 105 -15.09 6.63 -6.25
N GLY A 106 -16.40 6.42 -6.43
CA GLY A 106 -16.97 6.42 -7.78
C GLY A 106 -17.04 7.79 -8.47
N LYS A 107 -16.68 8.90 -7.79
CA LYS A 107 -16.43 10.20 -8.43
C LYS A 107 -14.94 10.42 -8.72
N SER A 108 -14.12 9.37 -8.65
CA SER A 108 -12.67 9.40 -8.83
C SER A 108 -11.91 10.24 -7.81
N ARG A 109 -12.52 10.51 -6.64
CA ARG A 109 -11.84 11.23 -5.54
C ARG A 109 -10.95 10.25 -4.79
N LYS A 110 -9.77 10.72 -4.41
CA LYS A 110 -8.67 9.90 -3.89
C LYS A 110 -8.49 10.14 -2.40
N TYR A 111 -8.33 9.04 -1.65
CA TYR A 111 -8.14 9.04 -0.21
C TYR A 111 -6.94 8.15 0.10
N PRO A 112 -5.75 8.71 0.37
CA PRO A 112 -4.58 7.93 0.76
C PRO A 112 -4.82 7.28 2.12
N PHE A 113 -4.26 6.09 2.32
CA PHE A 113 -4.30 5.39 3.61
C PHE A 113 -3.02 4.60 3.86
N GLU A 114 -2.74 4.37 5.13
CA GLU A 114 -1.64 3.52 5.56
C GLU A 114 -2.04 2.05 5.57
N LEU A 115 -1.13 1.18 5.13
CA LEU A 115 -1.35 -0.25 5.17
C LEU A 115 -1.04 -0.81 6.53
#